data_AF-A0A382JII3-F1
#
_entry.id   AF-A0A382JII3-F1
#
_cell.length_a   1.000
_cell.length_b   1.000
_cell.length_c   1.000
_cell.angle_alpha   90.00
_cell.angle_beta   90.00
_cell.angle_gamma   90.00
#
_symmetry.space_group_name_H-M   'P 1'
#
loop_
_entity.id
_entity.type
_entity.pdbx_description
1 polymer ?
#
loop_
_entity_poly.entity_id
_entity_poly.type
_entity_poly.pdbx_seq_one_letter_code
_entity_poly.pdbx_strand_id
1 'polypeptide(L)'
;MLLIIATIAVLGVLFLFIWDTSQDQETSSKIFSYYTPFYAESIVTHEYLSSPESVWKSLTNLGSYQSWFPKINRLLPDGDTDRYVHRFSFDKFSLLPGAKLLLRPNSWSPFYKSRVVVVNKNEKIAFDLKLNLLYREYVDFSLKAEPYGTSVVCRR
;
A
#
# COMPACT_ATOMS: atom_id res chain seq x y z
N MET A 1 -45.29 12.75 7.35
CA MET A 1 -45.37 11.47 6.61
C MET A 1 -44.70 11.56 5.25
N LEU A 2 -45.09 12.50 4.38
CA LEU A 2 -44.50 12.68 3.05
C LEU A 2 -42.96 12.88 3.05
N LEU A 3 -42.45 13.68 3.98
CA LEU A 3 -41.01 13.95 4.10
C LEU A 3 -40.22 12.69 4.50
N ILE A 4 -40.77 11.87 5.40
CA ILE A 4 -40.14 10.60 5.84
C ILE A 4 -40.07 9.61 4.68
N ILE A 5 -41.15 9.50 3.88
CA ILE A 5 -41.19 8.64 2.71
C ILE A 5 -40.17 9.09 1.65
N ALA A 6 -40.05 10.40 1.43
CA ALA A 6 -39.06 10.96 0.51
C ALA A 6 -37.62 10.67 0.98
N THR A 7 -37.31 10.82 2.27
CA THR A 7 -35.98 10.53 2.80
C THR A 7 -35.61 9.05 2.66
N ILE A 8 -36.55 8.14 2.92
CA ILE A 8 -36.33 6.69 2.76
C ILE A 8 -36.10 6.35 1.29
N ALA A 9 -36.87 6.94 0.38
CA ALA A 9 -36.68 6.73 -1.06
C ALA A 9 -35.30 7.20 -1.54
N VAL A 10 -34.84 8.37 -1.09
CA VAL A 10 -33.50 8.91 -1.44
C VAL A 10 -32.39 8.01 -0.89
N LEU A 11 -32.50 7.55 0.36
CA LEU A 11 -31.52 6.62 0.93
C LEU A 11 -31.49 5.28 0.20
N GLY A 12 -32.65 4.77 -0.23
CA GLY A 12 -32.76 3.56 -1.04
C GLY A 12 -32.06 3.70 -2.40
N VAL A 13 -32.28 4.82 -3.10
CA VAL A 13 -31.60 5.12 -4.37
C VAL A 13 -30.09 5.25 -4.18
N LEU A 14 -29.64 5.96 -3.15
CA LEU A 14 -28.21 6.07 -2.84
C LEU A 14 -27.58 4.71 -2.54
N PHE A 15 -28.27 3.86 -1.77
CA PHE A 15 -27.79 2.51 -1.47
C PHE A 15 -27.69 1.66 -2.74
N LEU A 16 -28.72 1.67 -3.59
CA LEU A 16 -28.70 0.94 -4.87
C LEU A 16 -27.61 1.46 -5.81
N PHE A 17 -27.42 2.77 -5.88
CA PHE A 17 -26.35 3.38 -6.68
C PHE A 17 -24.96 2.97 -6.18
N ILE A 18 -24.72 2.98 -4.87
CA ILE A 18 -23.46 2.52 -4.27
C ILE A 18 -23.26 1.02 -4.57
N TRP A 19 -24.31 0.21 -4.46
CA TRP A 19 -24.25 -1.22 -4.75
C TRP A 19 -23.88 -1.49 -6.21
N ASP A 20 -24.57 -0.83 -7.15
CA ASP A 20 -24.34 -0.94 -8.59
C ASP A 20 -22.91 -0.52 -8.95
N THR A 21 -22.49 0.68 -8.52
CA THR A 21 -21.13 1.19 -8.76
C THR A 21 -20.03 0.37 -8.06
N SER A 22 -20.36 -0.40 -7.02
CA SER A 22 -19.40 -1.31 -6.39
C SER A 22 -19.18 -2.60 -7.18
N GLN A 23 -20.17 -3.04 -7.97
CA GLN A 23 -20.04 -4.24 -8.81
C GLN A 23 -19.14 -3.98 -10.03
N ASP A 24 -19.16 -2.76 -10.57
CA ASP A 24 -18.34 -2.36 -11.73
C ASP A 24 -16.85 -2.14 -11.39
N GLN A 25 -16.43 -2.30 -10.13
CA GLN A 25 -15.01 -2.33 -9.78
C GLN A 25 -14.39 -3.68 -10.14
N GLU A 26 -14.38 -4.01 -11.42
CA GLU A 26 -13.50 -5.05 -11.96
C GLU A 26 -12.05 -4.55 -11.85
N THR A 27 -11.45 -4.75 -10.67
CA THR A 27 -9.99 -4.70 -10.58
C THR A 27 -9.48 -5.89 -11.38
N SER A 28 -8.93 -5.65 -12.57
CA SER A 28 -8.28 -6.66 -13.44
C SER A 28 -7.08 -7.39 -12.78
N SER A 29 -6.88 -7.19 -11.48
CA SER A 29 -5.87 -7.80 -10.65
C SER A 29 -6.20 -9.27 -10.37
N LYS A 30 -5.25 -10.16 -10.67
CA LYS A 30 -5.31 -11.55 -10.26
C LYS A 30 -4.83 -11.67 -8.82
N ILE A 31 -5.70 -12.12 -7.92
CA ILE A 31 -5.40 -12.26 -6.49
C ILE A 31 -5.40 -13.74 -6.13
N PHE A 32 -4.30 -14.21 -5.55
CA PHE A 32 -4.18 -15.52 -4.95
C PHE A 32 -3.83 -15.35 -3.48
N SER A 33 -4.54 -16.02 -2.58
CA SER A 33 -4.25 -15.97 -1.16
C SER A 33 -4.19 -17.38 -0.60
N TYR A 34 -3.16 -17.65 0.20
CA TYR A 34 -2.91 -18.91 0.85
C TYR A 34 -2.86 -18.70 2.37
N TYR A 35 -3.49 -19.59 3.11
CA TYR A 35 -3.54 -19.52 4.56
C TYR A 35 -3.23 -20.88 5.18
N THR A 36 -2.29 -20.86 6.13
CA THR A 36 -1.97 -21.95 7.04
C THR A 36 -1.84 -21.38 8.45
N PRO A 37 -1.96 -22.21 9.50
CA PRO A 37 -1.72 -21.75 10.86
C PRO A 37 -0.39 -21.01 10.97
N PHE A 38 -0.43 -19.75 11.45
CA PHE A 38 0.72 -18.85 11.61
C PHE A 38 1.42 -18.36 10.33
N TYR A 39 0.90 -18.68 9.15
CA TYR A 39 1.45 -18.21 7.88
C TYR A 39 0.33 -17.91 6.88
N ALA A 40 0.31 -16.66 6.42
CA ALA A 40 -0.57 -16.20 5.36
C ALA A 40 0.28 -15.57 4.27
N GLU A 41 -0.02 -15.90 3.02
CA GLU A 41 0.60 -15.28 1.85
C GLU A 41 -0.50 -14.79 0.91
N SER A 42 -0.32 -13.61 0.35
CA SER A 42 -1.18 -13.02 -0.67
C SER A 42 -0.33 -12.54 -1.83
N ILE A 43 -0.66 -13.02 -3.02
CA ILE A 43 -0.01 -12.70 -4.28
C ILE A 43 -1.03 -11.94 -5.13
N VAL A 44 -0.75 -10.67 -5.39
CA VAL A 44 -1.56 -9.80 -6.25
C VAL A 44 -0.76 -9.50 -7.50
N THR A 45 -1.28 -9.86 -8.67
CA THR A 45 -0.68 -9.55 -9.97
C THR A 45 -1.57 -8.57 -10.71
N HIS A 46 -0.99 -7.48 -11.21
CA HIS A 46 -1.72 -6.47 -11.98
C HIS A 46 -0.88 -5.97 -13.14
N GLU A 47 -1.53 -5.71 -14.27
CA GLU A 47 -0.89 -5.21 -15.49
C GLU A 47 -1.25 -3.73 -15.66
N TYR A 48 -0.24 -2.86 -15.60
CA TYR A 48 -0.40 -1.42 -15.78
C TYR A 48 -0.02 -1.01 -17.20
N LEU A 49 -0.85 -0.17 -17.83
CA LEU A 49 -0.53 0.52 -19.09
C LEU A 49 0.41 1.71 -18.85
N SER A 50 1.51 1.48 -18.15
CA SER A 50 2.47 2.51 -17.74
C SER A 50 3.88 1.96 -17.83
N SER A 51 4.87 2.85 -18.01
CA SER A 51 6.27 2.44 -18.05
C SER A 51 6.76 1.98 -16.67
N PRO A 52 7.77 1.09 -16.60
CA PRO A 52 8.32 0.62 -15.33
C PRO A 52 8.81 1.77 -14.44
N GLU A 53 9.34 2.85 -15.02
CA GLU A 53 9.80 4.04 -14.30
C GLU A 53 8.64 4.78 -13.61
N SER A 54 7.49 4.89 -14.28
CA SER A 54 6.31 5.56 -13.72
C SER A 54 5.75 4.75 -12.55
N VAL A 55 5.63 3.43 -12.73
CA VAL A 55 5.21 2.52 -11.67
C VAL A 55 6.20 2.55 -10.50
N TRP A 56 7.50 2.50 -10.79
CA TRP A 56 8.55 2.59 -9.79
C TRP A 56 8.49 3.89 -8.99
N LYS A 57 8.26 5.03 -9.66
CA LYS A 57 8.11 6.33 -8.99
C LYS A 57 6.92 6.32 -8.01
N SER A 58 5.81 5.69 -8.38
CA SER A 58 4.65 5.54 -7.49
C SER A 58 4.95 4.60 -6.31
N LEU A 59 5.61 3.47 -6.56
CA LEU A 59 6.02 2.51 -5.52
C LEU A 59 7.11 3.05 -4.59
N THR A 60 7.90 4.02 -5.02
CA THR A 60 8.96 4.61 -4.19
C THR A 60 8.54 5.91 -3.51
N ASN A 61 7.35 6.42 -3.83
CA ASN A 61 6.76 7.59 -3.16
C ASN A 61 6.19 7.22 -1.78
N LEU A 62 7.09 6.97 -0.82
CA LEU A 62 6.76 6.55 0.54
C LEU A 62 5.88 7.57 1.30
N GLY A 63 5.93 8.86 0.94
CA GLY A 63 5.11 9.90 1.56
C GLY A 63 3.61 9.73 1.33
N SER A 64 3.21 9.10 0.22
CA SER A 64 1.80 8.84 -0.11
C SER A 64 1.36 7.41 0.15
N TYR A 65 2.19 6.55 0.77
CA TYR A 65 1.86 5.13 0.95
C TYR A 65 0.54 4.88 1.69
N GLN A 66 0.20 5.74 2.65
CA GLN A 66 -1.05 5.64 3.41
C GLN A 66 -2.31 5.76 2.54
N SER A 67 -2.21 6.32 1.34
CA SER A 67 -3.35 6.54 0.45
C SER A 67 -3.79 5.27 -0.30
N TRP A 68 -2.90 4.30 -0.46
CA TRP A 68 -3.15 3.14 -1.33
C TRP A 68 -2.71 1.81 -0.73
N PHE A 69 -1.68 1.78 0.14
CA PHE A 69 -1.23 0.53 0.73
C PHE A 69 -2.03 0.20 2.01
N PRO A 70 -2.63 -1.00 2.11
CA PRO A 70 -3.50 -1.34 3.22
C PRO A 70 -2.75 -1.42 4.54
N LYS A 71 -3.45 -1.15 5.65
CA LYS A 71 -2.93 -1.28 7.03
C LYS A 71 -1.72 -0.37 7.34
N ILE A 72 -1.45 0.65 6.52
CA ILE A 72 -0.50 1.72 6.82
C ILE A 72 -1.28 3.01 7.00
N ASN A 73 -1.52 3.40 8.26
CA ASN A 73 -2.14 4.68 8.57
C ASN A 73 -1.12 5.82 8.50
N ARG A 74 0.14 5.57 8.90
CA ARG A 74 1.22 6.55 8.79
C ARG A 74 2.57 5.85 8.59
N LEU A 75 3.36 6.39 7.67
CA LEU A 75 4.73 5.97 7.40
C LEU A 75 5.64 7.18 7.49
N LEU A 76 6.73 7.06 8.24
CA LEU A 76 7.73 8.12 8.39
C LEU A 76 9.14 7.53 8.17
N PRO A 77 10.10 8.31 7.67
CA PRO A 77 11.49 7.90 7.67
C PRO A 77 12.05 7.95 9.09
N ASP A 78 12.97 7.03 9.41
CA ASP A 78 13.80 7.09 10.61
C ASP A 78 15.19 7.60 10.21
N GLY A 79 15.24 8.88 9.84
CA GLY A 79 16.48 9.56 9.47
C GLY A 79 17.19 10.15 10.70
N ASP A 80 18.51 10.23 10.64
CA ASP A 80 19.30 10.94 11.64
C ASP A 80 19.68 12.31 11.07
N THR A 81 18.93 13.35 11.47
CA THR A 81 19.17 14.72 11.04
C THR A 81 18.98 15.66 12.23
N ASP A 82 19.87 16.64 12.38
CA ASP A 82 19.83 17.60 13.50
C ASP A 82 18.53 18.41 13.59
N ARG A 83 17.90 18.67 12.44
CA ARG A 83 16.63 19.42 12.40
C ARG A 83 15.44 18.48 12.50
N TYR A 84 14.67 18.63 13.57
CA TYR A 84 13.46 17.84 13.85
C TYR A 84 12.49 17.75 12.66
N VAL A 85 12.28 18.84 11.92
CA VAL A 85 11.35 18.88 10.78
C VAL A 85 11.81 17.98 9.62
N HIS A 86 13.12 17.85 9.42
CA HIS A 86 13.66 17.00 8.36
C HIS A 86 13.75 15.53 8.75
N ARG A 87 13.74 15.23 10.05
CA ARG A 87 13.82 13.87 10.59
C ARG A 87 12.71 12.96 10.06
N PHE A 88 11.53 13.54 9.83
CA PHE A 88 10.34 12.83 9.38
C PHE A 88 9.92 13.17 7.94
N SER A 89 10.78 13.86 7.18
CA SER A 89 10.51 14.14 5.76
C SER A 89 11.20 13.12 4.86
N PHE A 90 10.48 12.65 3.84
CA PHE A 90 11.03 11.79 2.80
C PHE A 90 11.93 12.54 1.81
N ASP A 91 11.97 13.88 1.84
CA ASP A 91 12.79 14.69 0.91
C ASP A 91 14.28 14.39 1.00
N LYS A 92 14.76 14.05 2.22
CA LYS A 92 16.16 13.69 2.49
C LYS A 92 16.35 12.19 2.72
N PHE A 93 15.30 11.40 2.56
CA PHE A 93 15.36 9.96 2.81
C PHE A 93 15.99 9.25 1.62
N SER A 94 17.10 8.55 1.86
CA SER A 94 17.73 7.71 0.85
C SER A 94 17.13 6.31 0.90
N LEU A 95 16.41 5.93 -0.17
CA LEU A 95 15.82 4.61 -0.32
C LEU A 95 16.91 3.58 -0.66
N LEU A 96 17.52 3.03 0.39
CA LEU A 96 18.59 2.04 0.32
C LEU A 96 18.20 0.78 1.08
N PRO A 97 18.74 -0.39 0.72
CA PRO A 97 18.65 -1.58 1.55
C PRO A 97 19.11 -1.29 2.98
N GLY A 98 18.32 -1.68 3.98
CA GLY A 98 18.56 -1.40 5.39
C GLY A 98 18.04 -0.05 5.89
N ALA A 99 17.52 0.82 5.01
CA ALA A 99 16.92 2.08 5.42
C ALA A 99 15.72 1.83 6.35
N LYS A 100 15.66 2.59 7.45
CA LYS A 100 14.68 2.40 8.53
C LYS A 100 13.47 3.30 8.32
N LEU A 101 12.31 2.72 8.62
CA LEU A 101 11.00 3.35 8.50
C LEU A 101 10.26 3.18 9.84
N LEU A 102 9.51 4.20 10.23
CA LEU A 102 8.58 4.16 11.35
C LEU A 102 7.18 4.00 10.78
N LEU A 103 6.60 2.82 10.98
CA LEU A 103 5.26 2.48 10.53
C LEU A 103 4.30 2.53 11.71
N ARG A 104 3.11 3.10 11.49
CA ARG A 104 1.99 3.05 12.42
C ARG A 104 0.76 2.51 11.69
N PRO A 105 0.24 1.32 12.05
CA PRO A 105 -0.91 0.73 11.35
C PRO A 105 -2.24 1.41 11.68
N ASN A 106 -2.42 1.93 12.89
CA ASN A 106 -3.63 2.63 13.32
C ASN A 106 -3.31 3.74 14.33
N SER A 107 -4.24 4.65 14.60
CA SER A 107 -3.98 5.82 15.47
C SER A 107 -3.63 5.48 16.91
N TRP A 108 -3.98 4.28 17.40
CA TRP A 108 -3.77 3.86 18.80
C TRP A 108 -2.46 3.08 18.98
N SER A 109 -1.89 2.57 17.90
CA SER A 109 -0.63 1.83 17.92
C SER A 109 0.60 2.74 18.02
N PRO A 110 1.66 2.30 18.72
CA PRO A 110 2.95 2.98 18.68
C PRO A 110 3.57 2.90 17.29
N PHE A 111 4.63 3.67 17.06
CA PHE A 111 5.44 3.50 15.86
C PHE A 111 6.30 2.25 15.98
N TYR A 112 6.21 1.38 14.99
CA TYR A 112 7.01 0.19 14.85
C TYR A 112 8.12 0.40 13.83
N LYS A 113 9.32 -0.06 14.16
CA LYS A 113 10.47 -0.02 13.27
C LYS A 113 10.32 -1.08 12.18
N SER A 114 10.24 -0.60 10.95
CA SER A 114 10.23 -1.36 9.71
C SER A 114 11.50 -1.02 8.91
N ARG A 115 11.81 -1.81 7.89
CA ARG A 115 13.01 -1.58 7.08
C ARG A 115 12.78 -1.92 5.61
N VAL A 116 13.53 -1.25 4.76
CA VAL A 116 13.69 -1.61 3.36
C VAL A 116 14.70 -2.76 3.29
N VAL A 117 14.37 -3.82 2.55
CA VAL A 117 15.22 -5.02 2.46
C VAL A 117 15.92 -5.12 1.11
N VAL A 118 15.19 -4.87 0.03
CA VAL A 118 15.72 -4.94 -1.35
C VAL A 118 15.31 -3.68 -2.09
N VAL A 119 16.25 -3.13 -2.88
CA VAL A 119 15.99 -2.01 -3.79
C VAL A 119 16.79 -2.26 -5.08
N ASN A 120 16.12 -2.82 -6.08
CA ASN A 120 16.61 -2.90 -7.46
C ASN A 120 15.76 -1.95 -8.30
N LYS A 121 16.37 -0.86 -8.76
CA LYS A 121 15.67 0.21 -9.47
C LYS A 121 14.89 -0.34 -10.69
N ASN A 122 13.60 0.00 -10.77
CA ASN A 122 12.66 -0.41 -11.82
C ASN A 122 12.39 -1.92 -11.93
N GLU A 123 12.86 -2.73 -10.99
CA GLU A 123 12.74 -4.19 -11.05
C GLU A 123 12.12 -4.76 -9.77
N LYS A 124 12.67 -4.42 -8.60
CA LYS A 124 12.26 -5.06 -7.35
C LYS A 124 12.41 -4.14 -6.15
N ILE A 125 11.40 -4.10 -5.28
CA ILE A 125 11.51 -3.46 -3.99
C ILE A 125 10.82 -4.31 -2.92
N ALA A 126 11.50 -4.52 -1.80
CA ALA A 126 10.95 -5.30 -0.71
C ALA A 126 11.08 -4.59 0.64
N PHE A 127 10.08 -4.79 1.49
CA PHE A 127 9.96 -4.19 2.81
C PHE A 127 9.68 -5.27 3.86
N ASP A 128 10.32 -5.14 5.02
CA ASP A 128 10.01 -5.88 6.23
C ASP A 128 9.23 -4.92 7.13
N LEU A 129 7.90 -5.05 7.11
CA LEU A 129 6.95 -4.18 7.78
C LEU A 129 6.54 -4.79 9.11
N LYS A 130 6.90 -4.11 10.20
CA LYS A 130 6.43 -4.50 11.53
C LYS A 130 5.10 -3.82 11.80
N LEU A 131 4.02 -4.59 11.78
CA LEU A 131 2.68 -4.07 12.04
C LEU A 131 2.31 -4.12 13.52
N ASN A 132 2.75 -5.14 14.26
CA ASN A 132 2.53 -5.27 15.70
C ASN A 132 3.77 -5.86 16.39
N LEU A 133 3.72 -6.00 17.72
CA LEU A 133 4.78 -6.68 18.49
C LEU A 133 5.02 -8.13 18.03
N LEU A 134 3.96 -8.83 17.63
CA LEU A 134 3.97 -10.25 17.26
C LEU A 134 3.88 -10.51 15.76
N TYR A 135 3.54 -9.49 14.96
CA TYR A 135 3.24 -9.66 13.54
C TYR A 135 4.12 -8.76 12.67
N ARG A 136 4.76 -9.40 11.69
CA ARG A 136 5.55 -8.77 10.63
C ARG A 136 5.07 -9.29 9.28
N GLU A 137 5.04 -8.40 8.30
CA GLU A 137 4.64 -8.69 6.92
C GLU A 137 5.84 -8.40 6.03
N TYR A 138 6.25 -9.38 5.22
CA TYR A 138 7.32 -9.21 4.25
C TYR A 138 6.69 -8.93 2.90
N VAL A 139 6.74 -7.67 2.47
CA VAL A 139 6.09 -7.21 1.23
C VAL A 139 7.14 -7.11 0.14
N ASP A 140 6.95 -7.87 -0.95
CA ASP A 140 7.81 -7.90 -2.12
C ASP A 140 7.02 -7.40 -3.34
N PHE A 141 7.49 -6.32 -3.95
CA PHE A 141 7.03 -5.84 -5.24
C PHE A 141 8.06 -6.19 -6.31
N SER A 142 7.64 -6.98 -7.28
CA SER A 142 8.42 -7.32 -8.47
C SER A 142 7.75 -6.73 -9.70
N LEU A 143 8.49 -5.94 -10.47
CA LEU A 143 8.06 -5.31 -11.71
C LEU A 143 8.69 -6.07 -12.88
N LYS A 144 7.90 -6.29 -13.93
CA LYS A 144 8.36 -6.85 -15.19
C LYS A 144 7.88 -5.96 -16.33
N ALA A 145 8.83 -5.48 -17.14
CA ALA A 145 8.50 -4.75 -18.35
C ALA A 145 7.84 -5.69 -19.36
N GLU A 146 6.71 -5.25 -19.92
CA GLU A 146 5.97 -5.98 -20.94
C GLU A 146 5.77 -5.09 -22.18
N PRO A 147 5.51 -5.66 -23.37
CA PRO A 147 5.43 -4.87 -24.60
C PRO A 147 4.38 -3.74 -24.58
N TYR A 148 3.33 -3.90 -23.77
CA TYR A 148 2.21 -2.97 -23.65
C TYR A 148 2.20 -2.17 -22.34
N GLY A 149 3.20 -2.36 -21.46
CA GLY A 149 3.21 -1.72 -20.15
C GLY A 149 4.12 -2.41 -19.12
N THR A 150 3.63 -2.56 -17.90
CA THR A 150 4.37 -3.15 -16.79
C THR A 150 3.48 -4.09 -15.98
N SER A 151 3.91 -5.33 -15.82
CA SER A 151 3.30 -6.27 -14.89
C SER A 151 3.92 -6.10 -13.51
N VAL A 152 3.09 -5.97 -12.48
CA VAL A 152 3.48 -5.81 -11.08
C VAL A 152 2.94 -6.98 -10.30
N VAL A 153 3.83 -7.68 -9.61
CA VAL A 153 3.50 -8.74 -8.67
C VAL A 153 3.84 -8.25 -7.27
N CYS A 154 2.83 -8.15 -6.42
CA CYS A 154 2.97 -7.91 -4.99
C CYS A 154 2.78 -9.22 -4.24
N ARG A 155 3.77 -9.65 -3.47
CA ARG A 155 3.68 -10.80 -2.54
C ARG A 155 3.81 -10.30 -1.11
N ARG A 156 2.96 -10.78 -0.20
CA ARG A 156 2.95 -10.34 1.20
C ARG A 156 2.43 -11.41 2.15
#